data_AF-A0A932STL3-F1
#
_entry.id   AF-A0A932STL3-F1
#
_cell.length_a   1.000
_cell.length_b   1.000
_cell.length_c   1.000
_cell.angle_alpha   90.00
_cell.angle_beta   90.00
_cell.angle_gamma   90.00
#
_symmetry.space_group_name_H-M   'P 1'
#
loop_
_entity.id
_entity.type
_entity.pdbx_description
1 polymer ?
#
loop_
_entity_poly.entity_id
_entity_poly.type
_entity_poly.pdbx_seq_one_letter_code
_entity_poly.pdbx_strand_id
1 'polypeptide(L)'
;MPQIYQSLTPQAKQAGKTTYLVPVGKDLMFRGDDKGVGFADVKDGISNTLLVVQSDEQHAVPWTSPQDLAVDLKKPAAALVDYPEIGAPVVVGDGRVVSLRKGIEAKPLAAFFTRNANDQAPDSENSPDVVAMHIAHERSRSRSPFGVGQDMFEALGVPELLFKGIGNQAGMHICDSSPLFDFNLPSFLGQAFGSFNGRMMFEGEMLPISFLIASLNSPVYVSVPVRDAGVVDAFLDRLDGLLAGNAREPVRTGWFDLKSDFYRYSTAAVPVVRCQTIGFGPLKFRVFWARIGNGLYVASKPFILDDLSGATPAKEAGPQGHAMLRIRSRNWEQVLPEYRLGWAENNRRACLDNLGPLTSIARSLPGQTSSPDVCRCADHLYGAHLFCPEGGNYEIGTDGKTMTCSIHGSASAPKQAAAPAQDQSLGKLIGSFAGLQATLTFLEDGLHAVLMIDRK
;
A
#
# COMPACT_ATOMS: atom_id res chain seq x y z
N MET A 1 -40.07 -6.15 -11.93
CA MET A 1 -38.89 -5.43 -11.41
C MET A 1 -37.77 -6.42 -11.09
N PRO A 2 -36.49 -6.00 -11.14
CA PRO A 2 -35.35 -6.83 -10.76
C PRO A 2 -35.45 -7.35 -9.32
N GLN A 3 -34.86 -8.53 -9.06
CA GLN A 3 -34.93 -9.19 -7.75
C GLN A 3 -34.31 -8.35 -6.63
N ILE A 4 -33.27 -7.55 -6.93
CA ILE A 4 -32.58 -6.68 -5.98
C ILE A 4 -33.44 -5.51 -5.46
N TYR A 5 -34.55 -5.18 -6.13
CA TYR A 5 -35.49 -4.13 -5.72
C TYR A 5 -36.79 -4.71 -5.14
N GLN A 6 -36.79 -6.00 -4.78
CA GLN A 6 -37.91 -6.62 -4.07
C GLN A 6 -37.93 -6.22 -2.60
N SER A 7 -39.15 -5.97 -2.08
CA SER A 7 -39.36 -5.72 -0.66
C SER A 7 -38.77 -6.84 0.19
N LEU A 8 -38.17 -6.48 1.33
CA LEU A 8 -37.52 -7.41 2.25
C LEU A 8 -38.51 -8.25 3.07
N THR A 9 -39.80 -7.90 3.02
CA THR A 9 -40.87 -8.65 3.69
C THR A 9 -41.27 -9.91 2.87
N PRO A 10 -41.13 -11.14 3.42
CA PRO A 10 -41.39 -12.39 2.69
C PRO A 10 -42.84 -12.56 2.18
N GLN A 11 -43.79 -11.91 2.84
CA GLN A 11 -45.22 -11.93 2.50
C GLN A 11 -45.59 -10.93 1.40
N ALA A 12 -44.66 -10.05 1.01
CA ALA A 12 -44.94 -8.82 0.27
C ALA A 12 -44.50 -8.85 -1.22
N LYS A 13 -44.91 -9.88 -1.96
CA LYS A 13 -44.51 -10.07 -3.36
C LYS A 13 -45.68 -9.89 -4.33
N GLN A 14 -46.11 -8.66 -4.56
CA GLN A 14 -46.97 -8.36 -5.71
C GLN A 14 -46.13 -8.32 -7.00
N ALA A 15 -46.28 -9.35 -7.84
CA ALA A 15 -45.51 -9.49 -9.08
C ALA A 15 -45.66 -8.25 -9.98
N GLY A 16 -44.52 -7.67 -10.39
CA GLY A 16 -44.48 -6.54 -11.32
C GLY A 16 -44.66 -5.15 -10.72
N LYS A 17 -44.87 -5.03 -9.40
CA LYS A 17 -45.04 -3.76 -8.69
C LYS A 17 -43.84 -3.43 -7.79
N THR A 18 -43.71 -2.16 -7.41
CA THR A 18 -42.68 -1.63 -6.49
C THR A 18 -43.29 -0.89 -5.32
N THR A 19 -42.61 -0.95 -4.18
CA THR A 19 -42.88 -0.16 -2.98
C THR A 19 -41.91 1.01 -2.81
N TYR A 20 -40.87 1.10 -3.65
CA TYR A 20 -39.98 2.26 -3.70
C TYR A 20 -40.66 3.32 -4.56
N LEU A 21 -41.14 4.37 -3.90
CA LEU A 21 -41.98 5.39 -4.51
C LEU A 21 -41.42 6.77 -4.20
N VAL A 22 -41.62 7.68 -5.14
CA VAL A 22 -41.34 9.09 -4.95
C VAL A 22 -42.54 9.74 -4.24
N PRO A 23 -42.32 10.52 -3.16
CA PRO A 23 -43.38 11.32 -2.57
C PRO A 23 -43.81 12.47 -3.49
N VAL A 24 -45.10 12.51 -3.83
CA VAL A 24 -45.68 13.53 -4.73
C VAL A 24 -46.69 14.40 -3.99
N GLY A 25 -46.53 15.71 -4.12
CA GLY A 25 -47.45 16.70 -3.58
C GLY A 25 -46.97 18.14 -3.79
N LYS A 26 -47.90 19.11 -3.72
CA LYS A 26 -47.64 20.52 -4.06
C LYS A 26 -46.43 21.14 -3.34
N ASP A 27 -46.16 20.73 -2.10
CA ASP A 27 -45.10 21.28 -1.23
C ASP A 27 -43.89 20.32 -1.07
N LEU A 28 -43.88 19.21 -1.79
CA LEU A 28 -42.84 18.17 -1.77
C LEU A 28 -41.81 18.41 -2.89
N MET A 29 -40.74 17.61 -2.92
CA MET A 29 -39.73 17.69 -3.97
C MET A 29 -40.31 17.44 -5.38
N PHE A 30 -41.30 16.55 -5.48
CA PHE A 30 -42.04 16.28 -6.71
C PHE A 30 -43.47 16.79 -6.59
N ARG A 31 -43.82 17.77 -7.42
CA ARG A 31 -45.07 18.52 -7.29
C ARG A 31 -46.29 17.83 -7.91
N GLY A 32 -46.06 16.87 -8.80
CA GLY A 32 -47.11 16.26 -9.61
C GLY A 32 -47.66 17.19 -10.69
N ASP A 33 -46.99 18.31 -10.97
CA ASP A 33 -47.27 19.22 -12.09
C ASP A 33 -46.09 19.23 -13.09
N ASP A 34 -46.24 19.96 -14.18
CA ASP A 34 -45.25 20.08 -15.26
C ASP A 34 -44.05 20.99 -14.90
N LYS A 35 -43.98 21.48 -13.66
CA LYS A 35 -42.93 22.39 -13.20
C LYS A 35 -41.85 21.63 -12.44
N GLY A 36 -40.65 21.64 -13.02
CA GLY A 36 -39.45 21.19 -12.32
C GLY A 36 -39.16 22.03 -11.08
N VAL A 37 -38.61 21.39 -10.05
CA VAL A 37 -38.10 22.05 -8.83
C VAL A 37 -36.58 22.18 -8.98
N GLY A 38 -36.05 23.40 -8.94
CA GLY A 38 -34.61 23.64 -8.94
C GLY A 38 -34.01 23.45 -7.55
N PHE A 39 -32.71 23.21 -7.47
CA PHE A 39 -32.01 23.05 -6.19
C PHE A 39 -32.18 24.26 -5.25
N ALA A 40 -32.21 25.48 -5.79
CA ALA A 40 -32.43 26.71 -5.02
C ALA A 40 -33.85 26.83 -4.43
N ASP A 41 -34.81 26.04 -4.91
CA ASP A 41 -36.19 26.03 -4.43
C ASP A 41 -36.38 25.13 -3.20
N VAL A 42 -35.36 24.32 -2.84
CA VAL A 42 -35.35 23.40 -1.69
C VAL A 42 -34.74 24.12 -0.48
N LYS A 43 -35.54 25.00 0.14
CA LYS A 43 -35.10 25.89 1.23
C LYS A 43 -34.88 25.17 2.56
N ASP A 44 -35.55 24.03 2.77
CA ASP A 44 -35.39 23.22 3.98
C ASP A 44 -34.10 22.37 3.94
N GLY A 45 -33.40 22.38 2.79
CA GLY A 45 -32.11 21.73 2.56
C GLY A 45 -32.23 20.39 1.84
N ILE A 46 -31.49 20.22 0.74
CA ILE A 46 -31.51 18.99 -0.09
C ILE A 46 -31.20 17.74 0.73
N SER A 47 -30.25 17.85 1.66
CA SER A 47 -29.85 16.76 2.57
C SER A 47 -30.91 16.41 3.61
N ASN A 48 -31.93 17.24 3.82
CA ASN A 48 -32.98 17.06 4.82
C ASN A 48 -34.37 16.79 4.21
N THR A 49 -34.50 16.78 2.89
CA THR A 49 -35.77 16.48 2.20
C THR A 49 -35.75 15.07 1.62
N LEU A 50 -36.82 14.29 1.85
CA LEU A 50 -36.98 12.94 1.30
C LEU A 50 -37.17 12.99 -0.22
N LEU A 51 -36.46 12.08 -0.89
CA LEU A 51 -36.48 11.88 -2.35
C LEU A 51 -37.26 10.61 -2.72
N VAL A 52 -36.97 9.50 -2.06
CA VAL A 52 -37.62 8.21 -2.28
C VAL A 52 -37.95 7.59 -0.94
N VAL A 53 -39.14 7.02 -0.82
CA VAL A 53 -39.56 6.28 0.37
C VAL A 53 -39.88 4.85 0.00
N GLN A 54 -39.70 3.95 0.95
CA GLN A 54 -40.33 2.64 0.86
C GLN A 54 -41.71 2.71 1.54
N SER A 55 -42.77 2.47 0.77
CA SER A 55 -44.15 2.45 1.24
C SER A 55 -44.65 1.03 1.50
N ASP A 56 -45.86 0.91 2.03
CA ASP A 56 -46.52 -0.38 2.18
C ASP A 56 -46.99 -0.95 0.82
N GLU A 57 -47.47 -2.20 0.85
CA GLU A 57 -47.95 -2.88 -0.34
C GLU A 57 -49.26 -2.33 -0.92
N GLN A 58 -50.08 -1.66 -0.11
CA GLN A 58 -51.35 -1.10 -0.59
C GLN A 58 -51.08 0.06 -1.55
N HIS A 59 -49.97 0.76 -1.34
CA HIS A 59 -49.51 1.85 -2.19
C HIS A 59 -48.61 1.38 -3.34
N ALA A 60 -48.32 0.08 -3.47
CA ALA A 60 -47.42 -0.42 -4.50
C ALA A 60 -47.96 -0.19 -5.92
N VAL A 61 -47.14 0.45 -6.76
CA VAL A 61 -47.47 0.79 -8.16
C VAL A 61 -46.76 -0.14 -9.14
N PRO A 62 -47.27 -0.32 -10.38
CA PRO A 62 -46.54 -1.07 -11.41
C PRO A 62 -45.16 -0.43 -11.68
N TRP A 63 -44.09 -1.24 -11.68
CA TRP A 63 -42.69 -0.76 -11.75
C TRP A 63 -42.38 0.14 -12.96
N THR A 64 -43.08 -0.05 -14.07
CA THR A 64 -42.89 0.71 -15.31
C THR A 64 -43.86 1.88 -15.45
N SER A 65 -44.68 2.15 -14.43
CA SER A 65 -45.68 3.22 -14.44
C SER A 65 -45.07 4.52 -13.93
N PRO A 66 -45.47 5.69 -14.45
CA PRO A 66 -45.10 6.99 -13.90
C PRO A 66 -45.93 7.39 -12.66
N GLN A 67 -46.74 6.48 -12.12
CA GLN A 67 -47.53 6.69 -10.91
C GLN A 67 -46.64 6.57 -9.68
N ASP A 68 -46.88 7.42 -8.68
CA ASP A 68 -46.08 7.51 -7.47
C ASP A 68 -46.96 7.84 -6.25
N LEU A 69 -46.34 8.06 -5.08
CA LEU A 69 -47.04 8.12 -3.80
C LEU A 69 -47.55 9.52 -3.47
N ALA A 70 -48.87 9.70 -3.49
CA ALA A 70 -49.50 10.89 -2.92
C ALA A 70 -49.41 10.84 -1.38
N VAL A 71 -48.76 11.83 -0.76
CA VAL A 71 -48.54 11.85 0.69
C VAL A 71 -49.55 12.80 1.38
N ASP A 72 -50.26 12.28 2.39
CA ASP A 72 -51.02 13.10 3.34
C ASP A 72 -50.09 13.59 4.46
N LEU A 73 -49.68 14.87 4.40
CA LEU A 73 -48.82 15.49 5.42
C LEU A 73 -49.48 15.56 6.82
N LYS A 74 -50.79 15.32 6.95
CA LYS A 74 -51.45 15.17 8.26
C LYS A 74 -51.25 13.78 8.86
N LYS A 75 -50.90 12.79 8.04
CA LYS A 75 -50.66 11.39 8.43
C LYS A 75 -49.42 10.83 7.70
N PRO A 76 -48.25 11.47 7.82
CA PRO A 76 -47.09 11.17 6.98
C PRO A 76 -46.52 9.77 7.23
N ALA A 77 -46.73 9.19 8.42
CA ALA A 77 -46.31 7.83 8.72
C ALA A 77 -47.02 6.77 7.86
N ALA A 78 -48.21 7.05 7.34
CA ALA A 78 -48.93 6.12 6.46
C ALA A 78 -48.25 5.94 5.10
N ALA A 79 -47.33 6.85 4.73
CA ALA A 79 -46.55 6.76 3.51
C ALA A 79 -45.37 5.78 3.61
N LEU A 80 -45.03 5.31 4.82
CA LEU A 80 -43.80 4.58 5.10
C LEU A 80 -44.10 3.15 5.57
N VAL A 81 -43.29 2.20 5.11
CA VAL A 81 -43.22 0.88 5.73
C VAL A 81 -42.26 0.91 6.91
N ASP A 82 -42.66 0.30 8.03
CA ASP A 82 -41.84 0.19 9.23
C ASP A 82 -41.29 -1.24 9.38
N TYR A 83 -39.97 -1.37 9.49
CA TYR A 83 -39.30 -2.63 9.79
C TYR A 83 -38.89 -2.68 11.26
N PRO A 84 -39.26 -3.71 12.04
CA PRO A 84 -39.07 -3.75 13.49
C PRO A 84 -37.64 -3.46 13.99
N GLU A 85 -36.61 -3.93 13.27
CA GLU A 85 -35.20 -3.80 13.67
C GLU A 85 -34.48 -2.61 13.03
N ILE A 86 -35.10 -2.00 12.01
CA ILE A 86 -34.42 -1.11 11.07
C ILE A 86 -35.09 0.27 11.00
N GLY A 87 -36.40 0.36 11.27
CA GLY A 87 -37.21 1.55 11.03
C GLY A 87 -37.67 1.65 9.57
N ALA A 88 -38.00 2.85 9.11
CA ALA A 88 -38.45 3.12 7.75
C ALA A 88 -37.29 3.60 6.86
N PRO A 89 -36.81 2.79 5.90
CA PRO A 89 -35.72 3.18 5.02
C PRO A 89 -36.20 4.20 3.98
N VAL A 90 -35.42 5.27 3.83
CA VAL A 90 -35.70 6.38 2.93
C VAL A 90 -34.42 6.88 2.28
N VAL A 91 -34.56 7.53 1.13
CA VAL A 91 -33.48 8.25 0.42
C VAL A 91 -33.75 9.73 0.56
N VAL A 92 -32.74 10.50 0.96
CA VAL A 92 -32.80 11.97 0.99
C VAL A 92 -32.30 12.57 -0.33
N GLY A 93 -32.58 13.85 -0.58
CA GLY A 93 -32.29 14.54 -1.84
C GLY A 93 -30.81 14.55 -2.26
N ASP A 94 -29.88 14.36 -1.34
CA ASP A 94 -28.44 14.23 -1.62
C ASP A 94 -27.98 12.80 -1.95
N GLY A 95 -28.92 11.84 -1.97
CA GLY A 95 -28.68 10.44 -2.29
C GLY A 95 -28.26 9.56 -1.11
N ARG A 96 -28.16 10.08 0.11
CA ARG A 96 -27.94 9.24 1.30
C ARG A 96 -29.16 8.38 1.59
N VAL A 97 -28.90 7.17 2.06
CA VAL A 97 -29.92 6.24 2.57
C VAL A 97 -29.90 6.31 4.09
N VAL A 98 -31.05 6.61 4.70
CA VAL A 98 -31.22 6.68 6.15
C VAL A 98 -32.45 5.89 6.55
N SER A 99 -32.55 5.54 7.84
CA SER A 99 -33.77 5.00 8.41
C SER A 99 -34.40 5.98 9.39
N LEU A 100 -35.69 6.20 9.22
CA LEU A 100 -36.49 6.97 10.16
C LEU A 100 -36.99 6.03 11.25
N ARG A 101 -36.77 6.38 12.52
CA ARG A 101 -37.21 5.53 13.63
C ARG A 101 -38.73 5.39 13.65
N LYS A 102 -39.21 4.33 14.28
CA LYS A 102 -40.64 4.16 14.54
C LYS A 102 -41.14 5.21 15.55
N GLY A 103 -42.34 5.74 15.31
CA GLY A 103 -43.04 6.59 16.28
C GLY A 103 -42.64 8.06 16.26
N ILE A 104 -41.98 8.55 15.20
CA ILE A 104 -41.74 9.99 15.00
C ILE A 104 -43.09 10.71 15.00
N GLU A 105 -43.14 11.84 15.72
CA GLU A 105 -44.33 12.68 15.74
C GLU A 105 -44.68 13.20 14.33
N ALA A 106 -45.97 13.34 14.04
CA ALA A 106 -46.45 13.66 12.70
C ALA A 106 -45.87 14.97 12.14
N LYS A 107 -45.65 15.99 12.99
CA LYS A 107 -45.13 17.29 12.55
C LYS A 107 -43.64 17.23 12.15
N PRO A 108 -42.71 16.74 12.99
CA PRO A 108 -41.33 16.49 12.57
C PRO A 108 -41.22 15.56 11.36
N LEU A 109 -42.06 14.52 11.28
CA LEU A 109 -42.06 13.60 10.15
C LEU A 109 -42.50 14.28 8.85
N ALA A 110 -43.53 15.13 8.90
CA ALA A 110 -43.99 15.90 7.74
C ALA A 110 -42.91 16.86 7.21
N ALA A 111 -42.10 17.44 8.09
CA ALA A 111 -41.02 18.36 7.70
C ALA A 111 -39.96 17.70 6.81
N PHE A 112 -39.71 16.39 6.96
CA PHE A 112 -38.82 15.65 6.06
C PHE A 112 -39.39 15.54 4.62
N PHE A 113 -40.71 15.56 4.45
CA PHE A 113 -41.34 15.48 3.12
C PHE A 113 -41.37 16.82 2.38
N THR A 114 -41.39 17.94 3.10
CA THR A 114 -41.53 19.28 2.51
C THR A 114 -40.19 19.82 2.02
N ARG A 115 -40.22 20.58 0.92
CA ARG A 115 -39.01 21.21 0.35
C ARG A 115 -38.74 22.63 0.87
N ASN A 116 -39.78 23.35 1.27
CA ASN A 116 -39.74 24.80 1.53
C ASN A 116 -40.80 25.29 2.53
N ALA A 117 -41.22 24.44 3.47
CA ALA A 117 -42.23 24.82 4.45
C ALA A 117 -41.67 25.76 5.53
N ASN A 118 -40.35 25.92 5.62
CA ASN A 118 -39.66 26.65 6.69
C ASN A 118 -39.98 26.10 8.09
N ASP A 119 -40.50 24.87 8.11
CA ASP A 119 -40.54 24.03 9.28
C ASP A 119 -39.08 23.62 9.53
N GLN A 120 -38.58 23.79 10.75
CA GLN A 120 -37.21 23.39 11.11
C GLN A 120 -37.10 21.87 10.93
N ALA A 121 -36.81 21.41 9.71
CA ALA A 121 -36.58 20.01 9.43
C ALA A 121 -35.43 19.57 10.35
N PRO A 122 -35.61 18.48 11.13
CA PRO A 122 -34.53 18.00 11.97
C PRO A 122 -33.31 17.75 11.09
N ASP A 123 -32.16 18.24 11.53
CA ASP A 123 -30.90 17.95 10.85
C ASP A 123 -30.77 16.43 10.69
N SER A 124 -30.82 15.95 9.46
CA SER A 124 -30.78 14.51 9.18
C SER A 124 -29.49 13.84 9.66
N GLU A 125 -28.42 14.62 9.93
CA GLU A 125 -27.18 14.11 10.49
C GLU A 125 -27.17 14.04 12.02
N ASN A 126 -27.90 14.93 12.69
CA ASN A 126 -27.83 15.10 14.14
C ASN A 126 -29.16 14.82 14.87
N SER A 127 -30.21 14.45 14.14
CA SER A 127 -31.53 14.16 14.71
C SER A 127 -31.58 12.78 15.36
N PRO A 128 -32.10 12.64 16.60
CA PRO A 128 -32.32 11.34 17.23
C PRO A 128 -33.40 10.50 16.53
N ASP A 129 -34.17 11.11 15.62
CA ASP A 129 -35.19 10.45 14.82
C ASP A 129 -34.64 9.80 13.54
N VAL A 130 -33.41 10.14 13.15
CA VAL A 130 -32.74 9.62 11.95
C VAL A 130 -31.60 8.70 12.35
N VAL A 131 -31.75 7.42 12.03
CA VAL A 131 -30.69 6.43 12.17
C VAL A 131 -30.00 6.32 10.83
N ALA A 132 -28.74 6.75 10.75
CA ALA A 132 -27.93 6.51 9.57
C ALA A 132 -27.90 5.01 9.32
N MET A 133 -28.39 4.58 8.16
CA MET A 133 -28.22 3.19 7.74
C MET A 133 -26.75 3.02 7.40
N HIS A 134 -25.99 2.51 8.36
CA HIS A 134 -24.75 1.83 8.08
C HIS A 134 -25.10 0.53 7.35
N ILE A 135 -25.44 0.64 6.06
CA ILE A 135 -25.08 -0.43 5.13
C ILE A 135 -23.59 -0.65 5.39
N ALA A 136 -23.16 -1.89 5.58
CA ALA A 136 -21.76 -2.26 5.81
C ALA A 136 -20.83 -1.91 4.63
N HIS A 137 -21.06 -0.79 3.95
CA HIS A 137 -20.01 0.11 3.51
C HIS A 137 -19.42 0.79 4.74
N GLU A 138 -18.54 0.08 5.45
CA GLU A 138 -17.48 0.77 6.15
C GLU A 138 -16.71 1.59 5.10
N ARG A 139 -17.14 2.84 4.88
CA ARG A 139 -16.20 3.94 4.68
C ARG A 139 -15.44 4.10 5.98
N SER A 140 -14.68 3.07 6.35
CA SER A 140 -13.62 3.23 7.30
C SER A 140 -12.69 4.24 6.64
N ARG A 141 -12.63 5.44 7.22
CA ARG A 141 -11.51 6.35 7.06
C ARG A 141 -10.22 5.73 7.66
N SER A 142 -10.05 4.40 7.54
CA SER A 142 -8.82 3.71 7.82
C SER A 142 -7.80 4.22 6.82
N ARG A 143 -6.79 4.90 7.34
CA ARG A 143 -5.62 5.38 6.61
C ARG A 143 -4.69 4.22 6.22
N SER A 144 -5.24 3.02 6.00
CA SER A 144 -4.46 1.86 5.55
C SER A 144 -4.54 1.77 4.03
N PRO A 145 -3.41 1.87 3.30
CA PRO A 145 -3.37 1.79 1.84
C PRO A 145 -3.82 0.44 1.26
N PHE A 146 -4.12 -0.55 2.12
CA PHE A 146 -4.57 -1.90 1.74
C PHE A 146 -6.06 -2.16 2.04
N GLY A 147 -6.81 -1.19 2.56
CA GLY A 147 -8.26 -1.29 2.71
C GLY A 147 -8.76 -2.32 3.73
N VAL A 148 -7.93 -2.74 4.69
CA VAL A 148 -8.34 -3.66 5.76
C VAL A 148 -8.72 -2.86 7.01
N GLY A 149 -10.02 -2.81 7.32
CA GLY A 149 -10.53 -2.33 8.60
C GLY A 149 -10.33 -3.35 9.72
N GLN A 150 -10.48 -2.93 10.98
CA GLN A 150 -10.29 -3.80 12.14
C GLN A 150 -11.31 -4.97 12.16
N ASP A 151 -12.54 -4.73 11.70
CA ASP A 151 -13.58 -5.75 11.60
C ASP A 151 -13.27 -6.78 10.49
N MET A 152 -12.68 -6.33 9.38
CA MET A 152 -12.18 -7.23 8.33
C MET A 152 -10.96 -8.04 8.78
N PHE A 153 -10.15 -7.53 9.71
CA PHE A 153 -8.98 -8.23 10.24
C PHE A 153 -9.37 -9.50 11.00
N GLU A 154 -10.42 -9.42 11.82
CA GLU A 154 -10.98 -10.57 12.53
C GLU A 154 -11.75 -11.51 11.59
N ALA A 155 -12.57 -10.97 10.69
CA ALA A 155 -13.34 -11.77 9.73
C ALA A 155 -12.43 -12.59 8.78
N LEU A 156 -11.26 -12.07 8.44
CA LEU A 156 -10.24 -12.81 7.68
C LEU A 156 -9.58 -13.93 8.50
N GLY A 157 -9.67 -13.88 9.83
CA GLY A 157 -8.99 -14.82 10.73
C GLY A 157 -7.49 -14.56 10.81
N VAL A 158 -7.05 -13.29 10.71
CA VAL A 158 -5.63 -12.93 10.81
C VAL A 158 -5.02 -13.36 12.16
N PRO A 159 -5.69 -13.22 13.32
CA PRO A 159 -5.12 -13.72 14.58
C PRO A 159 -4.84 -15.23 14.53
N GLU A 160 -5.78 -16.01 14.00
CA GLU A 160 -5.61 -17.46 13.89
C GLU A 160 -4.48 -17.83 12.91
N LEU A 161 -4.37 -17.12 11.79
CA LEU A 161 -3.23 -17.25 10.88
C LEU A 161 -1.90 -16.99 11.62
N LEU A 162 -1.78 -15.86 12.33
CA LEU A 162 -0.55 -15.44 13.00
C LEU A 162 -0.13 -16.40 14.14
N PHE A 163 -1.08 -16.86 14.95
CA PHE A 163 -0.77 -17.68 16.12
C PHE A 163 -0.68 -19.17 15.81
N LYS A 164 -1.50 -19.68 14.88
CA LYS A 164 -1.58 -21.12 14.58
C LYS A 164 -1.09 -21.49 13.18
N GLY A 165 -1.37 -20.65 12.19
CA GLY A 165 -1.12 -20.96 10.79
C GLY A 165 0.35 -20.84 10.37
N ILE A 166 0.99 -19.71 10.66
CA ILE A 166 2.35 -19.41 10.21
C ILE A 166 3.40 -19.53 11.32
N GLY A 167 4.64 -19.72 10.90
CA GLY A 167 5.81 -19.70 11.75
C GLY A 167 6.09 -18.31 12.33
N ASN A 168 6.98 -18.28 13.32
CA ASN A 168 7.48 -17.05 13.93
C ASN A 168 8.68 -16.47 13.18
N GLN A 169 8.87 -16.82 11.90
CA GLN A 169 9.98 -16.33 11.08
C GLN A 169 9.45 -15.90 9.72
N ALA A 170 9.97 -14.81 9.18
CA ALA A 170 9.78 -14.42 7.80
C ALA A 170 11.15 -14.13 7.17
N GLY A 171 11.33 -14.56 5.93
CA GLY A 171 12.53 -14.33 5.14
C GLY A 171 12.22 -13.49 3.90
N MET A 172 12.99 -12.43 3.67
CA MET A 172 12.97 -11.69 2.40
C MET A 172 14.17 -12.09 1.55
N HIS A 173 13.92 -12.47 0.30
CA HIS A 173 14.90 -12.99 -0.64
C HIS A 173 14.94 -12.12 -1.90
N ILE A 174 16.15 -11.79 -2.33
CA ILE A 174 16.41 -11.03 -3.55
C ILE A 174 17.07 -11.99 -4.55
N CYS A 175 16.42 -12.18 -5.70
CA CYS A 175 16.92 -13.05 -6.76
C CYS A 175 17.94 -12.33 -7.64
N ASP A 176 18.83 -13.10 -8.25
CA ASP A 176 19.81 -12.58 -9.19
C ASP A 176 19.13 -12.14 -10.49
N SER A 177 19.32 -10.88 -10.87
CA SER A 177 18.82 -10.29 -12.12
C SER A 177 19.59 -9.02 -12.42
N SER A 178 19.78 -8.67 -13.69
CA SER A 178 20.28 -7.35 -14.08
C SER A 178 19.20 -6.27 -13.84
N PRO A 179 19.39 -5.34 -12.90
CA PRO A 179 18.41 -4.28 -12.66
C PRO A 179 18.38 -3.29 -13.84
N LEU A 180 17.20 -2.74 -14.15
CA LEU A 180 17.03 -1.71 -15.19
C LEU A 180 17.41 -0.30 -14.69
N PHE A 181 17.42 -0.10 -13.38
CA PHE A 181 17.82 1.14 -12.72
C PHE A 181 18.79 0.79 -11.59
N ASP A 182 19.89 1.52 -11.46
CA ASP A 182 20.80 1.36 -10.33
C ASP A 182 20.18 2.00 -9.08
N PHE A 183 19.56 1.16 -8.26
CA PHE A 183 19.06 1.55 -6.95
C PHE A 183 20.08 1.17 -5.89
N ASN A 184 20.73 2.17 -5.28
CA ASN A 184 21.66 1.97 -4.18
C ASN A 184 20.90 1.52 -2.90
N LEU A 185 20.50 0.25 -2.90
CA LEU A 185 19.78 -0.40 -1.82
C LEU A 185 20.52 -0.28 -0.47
N PRO A 186 21.86 -0.41 -0.39
CA PRO A 186 22.59 -0.13 0.85
C PRO A 186 22.39 1.29 1.38
N SER A 187 22.43 2.31 0.52
CA SER A 187 22.19 3.70 0.92
C SER A 187 20.75 3.93 1.34
N PHE A 188 19.78 3.38 0.61
CA PHE A 188 18.36 3.47 0.98
C PHE A 188 18.08 2.82 2.34
N LEU A 189 18.57 1.58 2.53
CA LEU A 189 18.44 0.88 3.82
C LEU A 189 19.16 1.67 4.91
N GLY A 190 20.37 2.16 4.67
CA GLY A 190 21.12 2.98 5.61
C GLY A 190 20.41 4.28 5.99
N GLN A 191 19.78 4.98 5.03
CA GLN A 191 18.97 6.16 5.28
C GLN A 191 17.69 5.81 6.06
N ALA A 192 17.03 4.72 5.69
CA ALA A 192 15.83 4.23 6.37
C ALA A 192 16.12 3.82 7.82
N PHE A 193 17.25 3.14 8.08
CA PHE A 193 17.70 2.77 9.43
C PHE A 193 18.36 3.94 10.19
N GLY A 194 18.96 4.91 9.50
CA GLY A 194 19.62 6.09 10.11
C GLY A 194 18.64 7.20 10.52
N SER A 195 17.44 7.19 9.96
CA SER A 195 16.37 8.16 10.24
C SER A 195 15.59 7.88 11.54
N PHE A 196 16.02 6.89 12.34
CA PHE A 196 15.42 6.52 13.63
C PHE A 196 15.51 7.60 14.72
N ASN A 197 16.22 8.71 14.49
CA ASN A 197 16.46 9.74 15.50
C ASN A 197 15.60 11.02 15.34
N GLY A 198 14.28 10.88 15.17
CA GLY A 198 13.35 11.83 15.79
C GLY A 198 12.40 12.65 14.91
N ARG A 199 12.30 12.46 13.59
CA ARG A 199 11.21 13.11 12.81
C ARG A 199 11.00 12.50 11.42
N MET A 200 10.03 11.59 11.27
CA MET A 200 9.03 11.58 10.17
C MET A 200 8.18 10.30 10.13
N MET A 201 7.01 10.45 9.50
CA MET A 201 6.05 9.43 9.08
C MET A 201 6.73 8.14 8.60
N PHE A 202 6.25 6.98 9.05
CA PHE A 202 6.27 5.65 8.40
C PHE A 202 6.23 4.55 9.48
N GLU A 203 5.22 4.60 10.38
CA GLU A 203 4.87 3.42 11.17
C GLU A 203 3.96 2.52 10.31
N GLY A 204 4.38 1.26 10.07
CA GLY A 204 3.59 0.22 9.40
C GLY A 204 3.78 0.07 7.88
N GLU A 205 4.12 1.13 7.13
CA GLU A 205 4.19 1.08 5.65
C GLU A 205 5.58 0.75 5.08
N MET A 206 6.63 0.73 5.92
CA MET A 206 8.02 0.53 5.49
C MET A 206 8.27 -0.84 4.84
N LEU A 207 7.67 -1.92 5.36
CA LEU A 207 7.84 -3.27 4.80
C LEU A 207 7.18 -3.40 3.41
N PRO A 208 5.91 -3.00 3.21
CA PRO A 208 5.30 -2.98 1.89
C PRO A 208 6.04 -2.08 0.88
N ILE A 209 6.46 -0.88 1.31
CA ILE A 209 7.18 0.06 0.44
C ILE A 209 8.56 -0.48 0.06
N SER A 210 9.31 -1.05 1.01
CA SER A 210 10.62 -1.64 0.71
C SER A 210 10.50 -2.87 -0.21
N PHE A 211 9.49 -3.72 -0.02
CA PHE A 211 9.19 -4.81 -0.96
C PHE A 211 8.86 -4.27 -2.35
N LEU A 212 8.00 -3.25 -2.45
CA LEU A 212 7.64 -2.61 -3.70
C LEU A 212 8.86 -2.03 -4.41
N ILE A 213 9.67 -1.21 -3.72
CA ILE A 213 10.88 -0.60 -4.27
C ILE A 213 11.89 -1.68 -4.72
N ALA A 214 12.10 -2.72 -3.92
CA ALA A 214 12.98 -3.82 -4.29
C ALA A 214 12.45 -4.58 -5.52
N SER A 215 11.14 -4.81 -5.60
CA SER A 215 10.48 -5.53 -6.69
C SER A 215 10.51 -4.83 -8.05
N LEU A 216 10.68 -3.50 -8.05
CA LEU A 216 10.85 -2.71 -9.27
C LEU A 216 12.23 -2.92 -9.90
N ASN A 217 13.24 -3.22 -9.08
CA ASN A 217 14.64 -3.34 -9.51
C ASN A 217 15.09 -4.79 -9.68
N SER A 218 14.55 -5.73 -8.88
CA SER A 218 14.91 -7.15 -8.97
C SER A 218 13.72 -8.05 -8.63
N PRO A 219 13.65 -9.28 -9.17
CA PRO A 219 12.72 -10.28 -8.69
C PRO A 219 13.00 -10.56 -7.20
N VAL A 220 11.96 -10.46 -6.37
CA VAL A 220 12.05 -10.63 -4.92
C VAL A 220 10.90 -11.51 -4.45
N TYR A 221 11.11 -12.22 -3.35
CA TYR A 221 10.03 -12.92 -2.68
C TYR A 221 10.20 -12.93 -1.16
N VAL A 222 9.08 -13.01 -0.46
CA VAL A 222 8.99 -13.26 0.98
C VAL A 222 8.59 -14.72 1.18
N SER A 223 9.25 -15.41 2.10
CA SER A 223 8.92 -16.76 2.53
C SER A 223 8.52 -16.76 4.00
N VAL A 224 7.41 -17.41 4.31
CA VAL A 224 6.93 -17.60 5.68
C VAL A 224 6.71 -19.10 5.90
N PRO A 225 7.34 -19.73 6.91
CA PRO A 225 7.07 -21.13 7.24
C PRO A 225 5.60 -21.32 7.61
N VAL A 226 5.02 -22.44 7.22
CA VAL A 226 3.65 -22.84 7.55
C VAL A 226 3.70 -23.88 8.65
N ARG A 227 3.03 -23.62 9.77
CA ARG A 227 2.85 -24.55 10.89
C ARG A 227 1.65 -25.45 10.67
N ASP A 228 0.53 -24.86 10.27
CA ASP A 228 -0.72 -25.56 10.00
C ASP A 228 -1.24 -25.18 8.62
N ALA A 229 -1.15 -26.14 7.67
CA ALA A 229 -1.57 -25.93 6.30
C ALA A 229 -3.08 -25.71 6.19
N GLY A 230 -3.90 -26.34 7.03
CA GLY A 230 -5.35 -26.18 7.01
C GLY A 230 -5.79 -24.79 7.44
N VAL A 231 -5.16 -24.24 8.48
CA VAL A 231 -5.40 -22.86 8.92
C VAL A 231 -5.00 -21.85 7.85
N VAL A 232 -3.82 -22.03 7.23
CA VAL A 232 -3.35 -21.15 6.15
C VAL A 232 -4.25 -21.24 4.92
N ASP A 233 -4.66 -22.44 4.51
CA ASP A 233 -5.55 -22.63 3.35
C ASP A 233 -6.92 -21.98 3.60
N ALA A 234 -7.51 -22.17 4.80
CA ALA A 234 -8.77 -21.52 5.16
C ALA A 234 -8.68 -19.98 5.19
N PHE A 235 -7.55 -19.43 5.64
CA PHE A 235 -7.29 -18.00 5.56
C PHE A 235 -7.21 -17.52 4.10
N LEU A 236 -6.44 -18.22 3.26
CA LEU A 236 -6.27 -17.87 1.86
C LEU A 236 -7.60 -17.95 1.09
N ASP A 237 -8.47 -18.92 1.41
CA ASP A 237 -9.79 -19.03 0.80
C ASP A 237 -10.72 -17.87 1.18
N ARG A 238 -10.67 -17.40 2.44
CA ARG A 238 -11.39 -16.18 2.86
C ARG A 238 -10.84 -14.94 2.15
N LEU A 239 -9.51 -14.83 2.08
CA LEU A 239 -8.84 -13.74 1.38
C LEU A 239 -9.21 -13.71 -0.12
N ASP A 240 -9.30 -14.87 -0.76
CA ASP A 240 -9.71 -15.00 -2.16
C ASP A 240 -11.09 -14.39 -2.39
N GLY A 241 -12.06 -14.69 -1.52
CA GLY A 241 -13.42 -14.15 -1.59
C GLY A 241 -13.43 -12.62 -1.46
N LEU A 242 -12.68 -12.08 -0.49
CA LEU A 242 -12.58 -10.64 -0.25
C LEU A 242 -11.92 -9.91 -1.42
N LEU A 243 -10.76 -10.39 -1.89
CA LEU A 243 -10.05 -9.77 -3.00
C LEU A 243 -10.82 -9.87 -4.32
N ALA A 244 -11.50 -10.98 -4.57
CA ALA A 244 -12.37 -11.13 -5.74
C ALA A 244 -13.57 -10.17 -5.69
N GLY A 245 -14.14 -9.93 -4.51
CA GLY A 245 -15.18 -8.92 -4.30
C GLY A 245 -14.66 -7.51 -4.61
N ASN A 246 -13.56 -7.12 -3.97
CA ASN A 246 -12.98 -5.78 -4.11
C ASN A 246 -12.49 -5.48 -5.54
N ALA A 247 -12.02 -6.48 -6.29
CA ALA A 247 -11.61 -6.35 -7.69
C ALA A 247 -12.74 -5.92 -8.64
N ARG A 248 -14.01 -6.01 -8.20
CA ARG A 248 -15.18 -5.60 -8.98
C ARG A 248 -15.72 -4.23 -8.59
N GLU A 249 -15.12 -3.58 -7.61
CA GLU A 249 -15.46 -2.22 -7.20
C GLU A 249 -14.51 -1.20 -7.86
N PRO A 250 -15.01 -0.28 -8.71
CA PRO A 250 -14.17 0.75 -9.30
C PRO A 250 -13.77 1.80 -8.25
N VAL A 251 -12.49 1.80 -7.85
CA VAL A 251 -11.92 2.83 -6.96
C VAL A 251 -11.54 4.07 -7.79
N ARG A 252 -12.50 4.98 -7.99
CA ARG A 252 -12.26 6.26 -8.66
C ARG A 252 -11.54 7.23 -7.72
N THR A 253 -10.22 7.27 -7.77
CA THR A 253 -9.38 8.26 -7.06
C THR A 253 -8.85 9.34 -8.00
N GLY A 254 -9.60 10.43 -8.19
CA GLY A 254 -9.09 11.66 -8.84
C GLY A 254 -8.50 11.45 -10.26
N TRP A 255 -7.39 12.12 -10.58
CA TRP A 255 -6.75 12.10 -11.91
C TRP A 255 -6.10 10.75 -12.31
N PHE A 256 -5.92 9.81 -11.37
CA PHE A 256 -5.39 8.48 -11.64
C PHE A 256 -6.36 7.40 -11.15
N ASP A 257 -6.98 6.68 -12.10
CA ASP A 257 -7.87 5.57 -11.79
C ASP A 257 -7.06 4.41 -11.18
N LEU A 258 -7.20 4.19 -9.87
CA LEU A 258 -6.55 3.10 -9.16
C LEU A 258 -7.37 1.83 -9.42
N LYS A 259 -6.86 0.96 -10.29
CA LYS A 259 -7.54 -0.29 -10.65
C LYS A 259 -6.95 -1.45 -9.87
N SER A 260 -7.75 -2.11 -9.04
CA SER A 260 -7.35 -3.40 -8.48
C SER A 260 -8.00 -4.54 -9.25
N ASP A 261 -7.28 -5.63 -9.45
CA ASP A 261 -7.82 -6.87 -9.99
C ASP A 261 -7.22 -8.06 -9.23
N PHE A 262 -7.97 -9.16 -9.16
CA PHE A 262 -7.58 -10.37 -8.46
C PHE A 262 -7.95 -11.59 -9.28
N TYR A 263 -7.00 -12.50 -9.45
CA TYR A 263 -7.23 -13.75 -10.16
C TYR A 263 -6.35 -14.89 -9.64
N ARG A 264 -6.78 -16.10 -9.95
CA ARG A 264 -6.05 -17.34 -9.66
C ARG A 264 -5.74 -18.07 -10.95
N TYR A 265 -4.61 -18.75 -10.99
CA TYR A 265 -4.22 -19.62 -12.09
C TYR A 265 -3.38 -20.77 -11.56
N SER A 266 -3.18 -21.80 -12.39
CA SER A 266 -2.35 -22.96 -12.09
C SER A 266 -1.18 -23.01 -13.05
N THR A 267 -0.03 -23.49 -12.58
CA THR A 267 1.10 -23.88 -13.43
C THR A 267 1.29 -25.40 -13.38
N ALA A 268 2.23 -25.93 -14.16
CA ALA A 268 2.58 -27.35 -14.07
C ALA A 268 3.18 -27.71 -12.70
N ALA A 269 3.74 -26.73 -11.99
CA ALA A 269 4.51 -26.94 -10.77
C ALA A 269 3.73 -26.50 -9.50
N VAL A 270 2.87 -25.48 -9.62
CA VAL A 270 2.09 -24.92 -8.51
C VAL A 270 0.58 -24.98 -8.84
N PRO A 271 -0.22 -25.80 -8.11
CA PRO A 271 -1.64 -25.99 -8.40
C PRO A 271 -2.50 -24.73 -8.27
N VAL A 272 -2.17 -23.85 -7.32
CA VAL A 272 -2.93 -22.62 -7.07
C VAL A 272 -1.97 -21.47 -6.83
N VAL A 273 -1.84 -20.59 -7.82
CA VAL A 273 -1.17 -19.30 -7.72
C VAL A 273 -2.22 -18.21 -7.67
N ARG A 274 -2.09 -17.31 -6.69
CA ARG A 274 -2.93 -16.12 -6.53
C ARG A 274 -2.18 -14.90 -7.01
N CYS A 275 -2.88 -13.96 -7.66
CA CYS A 275 -2.30 -12.71 -8.12
C CYS A 275 -3.21 -11.54 -7.78
N GLN A 276 -2.64 -10.51 -7.17
CA GLN A 276 -3.25 -9.19 -7.06
C GLN A 276 -2.56 -8.25 -8.05
N THR A 277 -3.35 -7.51 -8.82
CA THR A 277 -2.89 -6.45 -9.70
C THR A 277 -3.30 -5.10 -9.12
N ILE A 278 -2.38 -4.15 -9.10
CA ILE A 278 -2.62 -2.76 -8.75
C ILE A 278 -2.20 -1.91 -9.93
N GLY A 279 -3.17 -1.27 -10.58
CA GLY A 279 -2.99 -0.42 -11.75
C GLY A 279 -3.04 1.05 -11.37
N PHE A 280 -2.06 1.82 -11.85
CA PHE A 280 -2.01 3.27 -11.72
C PHE A 280 -1.78 3.88 -13.10
N GLY A 281 -2.86 4.32 -13.75
CA GLY A 281 -2.82 4.78 -15.14
C GLY A 281 -2.30 3.67 -16.09
N PRO A 282 -1.19 3.90 -16.83
CA PRO A 282 -0.61 2.88 -17.73
C PRO A 282 0.21 1.80 -17.00
N LEU A 283 0.52 1.98 -15.72
CA LEU A 283 1.37 1.07 -14.95
C LEU A 283 0.52 -0.01 -14.28
N LYS A 284 1.03 -1.25 -14.26
CA LYS A 284 0.44 -2.38 -13.53
C LYS A 284 1.49 -3.05 -12.67
N PHE A 285 1.34 -2.91 -11.36
CA PHE A 285 2.08 -3.68 -10.38
C PHE A 285 1.35 -5.00 -10.10
N ARG A 286 2.09 -6.09 -9.89
CA ARG A 286 1.52 -7.41 -9.62
C ARG A 286 2.28 -8.07 -8.48
N VAL A 287 1.51 -8.65 -7.56
CA VAL A 287 2.03 -9.49 -6.48
C VAL A 287 1.43 -10.87 -6.63
N PHE A 288 2.28 -11.89 -6.55
CA PHE A 288 1.90 -13.29 -6.70
C PHE A 288 2.12 -14.00 -5.36
N TRP A 289 1.26 -14.94 -4.99
CA TRP A 289 1.53 -15.78 -3.82
C TRP A 289 0.94 -17.17 -3.96
N ALA A 290 1.60 -18.12 -3.29
CA ALA A 290 1.18 -19.51 -3.22
C ALA A 290 1.71 -20.18 -1.95
N ARG A 291 0.98 -21.19 -1.45
CA ARG A 291 1.50 -22.14 -0.49
C ARG A 291 2.17 -23.28 -1.25
N ILE A 292 3.43 -23.54 -0.96
CA ILE A 292 4.25 -24.57 -1.62
C ILE A 292 4.93 -25.38 -0.53
N GLY A 293 4.63 -26.69 -0.47
CA GLY A 293 5.06 -27.53 0.65
C GLY A 293 4.65 -26.93 2.01
N ASN A 294 5.64 -26.74 2.89
CA ASN A 294 5.48 -26.15 4.22
C ASN A 294 5.80 -24.64 4.27
N GLY A 295 5.69 -23.93 3.16
CA GLY A 295 5.95 -22.49 3.08
C GLY A 295 4.84 -21.73 2.38
N LEU A 296 4.58 -20.49 2.83
CA LEU A 296 3.79 -19.49 2.14
C LEU A 296 4.73 -18.48 1.51
N TYR A 297 4.63 -18.28 0.20
CA TYR A 297 5.54 -17.45 -0.57
C TYR A 297 4.79 -16.31 -1.24
N VAL A 298 5.31 -15.09 -1.11
CA VAL A 298 4.81 -13.88 -1.78
C VAL A 298 5.92 -13.35 -2.69
N ALA A 299 5.70 -13.32 -4.00
CA ALA A 299 6.70 -13.05 -5.02
C ALA A 299 6.32 -11.88 -5.93
N SER A 300 7.31 -11.14 -6.41
CA SER A 300 7.11 -10.06 -7.39
C SER A 300 6.99 -10.56 -8.83
N LYS A 301 7.41 -11.79 -9.10
CA LYS A 301 7.37 -12.43 -10.43
C LYS A 301 6.82 -13.85 -10.31
N PRO A 302 6.04 -14.32 -11.30
CA PRO A 302 5.37 -15.61 -11.22
C PRO A 302 6.34 -16.79 -11.30
N PHE A 303 7.41 -16.70 -12.11
CA PHE A 303 8.39 -17.79 -12.30
C PHE A 303 9.08 -18.20 -10.99
N ILE A 304 9.20 -17.28 -10.02
CA ILE A 304 9.82 -17.56 -8.72
C ILE A 304 9.06 -18.68 -8.00
N LEU A 305 7.73 -18.69 -8.09
CA LEU A 305 6.91 -19.71 -7.43
C LEU A 305 7.13 -21.09 -8.07
N ASP A 306 7.29 -21.13 -9.39
CA ASP A 306 7.62 -22.37 -10.11
C ASP A 306 9.00 -22.89 -9.70
N ASP A 307 10.02 -22.03 -9.67
CA ASP A 307 11.38 -22.39 -9.25
C ASP A 307 11.42 -22.93 -7.81
N LEU A 308 10.67 -22.29 -6.90
CA LEU A 308 10.59 -22.71 -5.50
C LEU A 308 9.92 -24.07 -5.32
N SER A 309 8.98 -24.44 -6.19
CA SER A 309 8.33 -25.75 -6.14
C SER A 309 9.25 -26.90 -6.58
N GLY A 310 10.21 -26.61 -7.48
CA GLY A 310 11.22 -27.56 -7.93
C GLY A 310 12.47 -27.61 -7.04
N ALA A 311 12.65 -26.61 -6.17
CA ALA A 311 13.80 -26.54 -5.27
C ALA A 311 13.70 -27.57 -4.13
N THR A 312 14.78 -28.31 -3.88
CA THR A 312 14.88 -29.12 -2.66
C THR A 312 14.84 -28.20 -1.46
N PRO A 313 14.03 -28.45 -0.41
CA PRO A 313 14.02 -27.63 0.79
C PRO A 313 15.44 -27.61 1.35
N ALA A 314 16.11 -26.47 1.22
CA ALA A 314 17.41 -26.29 1.83
C ALA A 314 17.21 -26.49 3.33
N LYS A 315 17.98 -27.39 3.96
CA LYS A 315 18.07 -27.43 5.42
C LYS A 315 18.27 -25.99 5.88
N GLU A 316 17.32 -25.46 6.64
CA GLU A 316 17.43 -24.17 7.31
C GLU A 316 18.48 -24.29 8.43
N ALA A 317 19.73 -24.54 8.05
CA ALA A 317 20.89 -24.44 8.91
C ALA A 317 21.22 -22.94 8.98
N GLY A 318 20.57 -22.26 9.91
CA GLY A 318 20.81 -20.87 10.27
C GLY A 318 20.23 -20.60 11.66
N PRO A 319 20.77 -19.63 12.41
CA PRO A 319 20.25 -19.27 13.73
C PRO A 319 18.76 -18.92 13.66
N GLN A 320 18.01 -19.36 14.66
CA GLN A 320 16.59 -19.04 14.80
C GLN A 320 16.43 -17.59 15.28
N GLY A 321 15.49 -16.86 14.69
CA GLY A 321 15.08 -15.54 15.16
C GLY A 321 13.72 -15.15 14.59
N HIS A 322 13.10 -14.12 15.16
CA HIS A 322 11.74 -13.68 14.83
C HIS A 322 11.62 -13.05 13.43
N ALA A 323 12.69 -12.42 12.93
CA ALA A 323 12.78 -11.96 11.55
C ALA A 323 14.19 -12.22 11.00
N MET A 324 14.28 -12.60 9.72
CA MET A 324 15.56 -12.90 9.08
C MET A 324 15.67 -12.21 7.72
N LEU A 325 16.76 -11.47 7.53
CA LEU A 325 17.22 -11.04 6.22
C LEU A 325 18.39 -11.93 5.80
N ARG A 326 18.30 -12.54 4.62
CA ARG A 326 19.38 -13.39 4.10
C ARG A 326 19.75 -13.00 2.68
N ILE A 327 21.04 -12.72 2.48
CA ILE A 327 21.66 -12.43 1.20
C ILE A 327 22.57 -13.61 0.85
N ARG A 328 22.32 -14.26 -0.29
CA ARG A 328 23.13 -15.40 -0.79
C ARG A 328 23.81 -15.00 -2.09
N SER A 329 25.09 -14.61 -2.01
CA SER A 329 25.86 -14.19 -3.20
C SER A 329 26.32 -15.34 -4.09
N ARG A 330 26.12 -16.59 -3.67
CA ARG A 330 26.52 -17.80 -4.43
C ARG A 330 25.91 -17.89 -5.83
N ASN A 331 24.76 -17.25 -6.04
CA ASN A 331 24.03 -17.27 -7.30
C ASN A 331 23.99 -15.90 -7.99
N TRP A 332 24.83 -14.94 -7.57
CA TRP A 332 24.85 -13.60 -8.13
C TRP A 332 25.77 -13.55 -9.37
N GLU A 333 25.28 -14.01 -10.51
CA GLU A 333 26.01 -13.96 -11.78
C GLU A 333 25.66 -12.71 -12.59
N GLN A 334 24.38 -12.33 -12.61
CA GLN A 334 23.85 -11.23 -13.42
C GLN A 334 23.93 -9.88 -12.72
N VAL A 335 23.83 -9.85 -11.39
CA VAL A 335 23.77 -8.60 -10.62
C VAL A 335 25.14 -8.06 -10.22
N LEU A 336 26.16 -8.93 -10.09
CA LEU A 336 27.50 -8.52 -9.65
C LEU A 336 28.18 -7.46 -10.53
N PRO A 337 28.09 -7.51 -11.88
CA PRO A 337 28.67 -6.47 -12.72
C PRO A 337 28.11 -5.07 -12.41
N GLU A 338 26.79 -4.96 -12.21
CA GLU A 338 26.13 -3.68 -11.90
C GLU A 338 26.52 -3.16 -10.52
N TYR A 339 26.55 -4.02 -9.49
CA TYR A 339 27.05 -3.62 -8.16
C TYR A 339 28.50 -3.14 -8.21
N ARG A 340 29.35 -3.80 -9.02
CA ARG A 340 30.75 -3.36 -9.23
C ARG A 340 30.82 -1.99 -9.89
N LEU A 341 29.96 -1.72 -10.85
CA LEU A 341 29.88 -0.40 -11.51
C LEU A 341 29.46 0.67 -10.50
N GLY A 342 28.35 0.48 -9.78
CA GLY A 342 27.89 1.43 -8.76
C GLY A 342 28.92 1.67 -7.65
N TRP A 343 29.69 0.65 -7.24
CA TRP A 343 30.81 0.84 -6.31
C TRP A 343 31.97 1.64 -6.91
N ALA A 344 32.36 1.38 -8.16
CA ALA A 344 33.39 2.18 -8.84
C ALA A 344 32.98 3.65 -8.93
N GLU A 345 31.71 3.92 -9.22
CA GLU A 345 31.18 5.28 -9.26
C GLU A 345 31.22 5.97 -7.89
N ASN A 346 30.87 5.26 -6.82
CA ASN A 346 30.97 5.76 -5.44
C ASN A 346 32.43 6.01 -5.02
N ASN A 347 33.36 5.12 -5.38
CA ASN A 347 34.80 5.30 -5.12
C ASN A 347 35.35 6.53 -5.82
N ARG A 348 35.02 6.69 -7.11
CA ARG A 348 35.38 7.88 -7.87
C ARG A 348 34.79 9.13 -7.22
N ARG A 349 33.52 9.09 -6.83
CA ARG A 349 32.86 10.25 -6.21
C ARG A 349 33.55 10.66 -4.91
N ALA A 350 33.77 9.71 -3.99
CA ALA A 350 34.48 9.97 -2.74
C ALA A 350 35.90 10.51 -2.98
N CYS A 351 36.62 9.95 -3.96
CA CYS A 351 37.95 10.43 -4.32
C CYS A 351 37.93 11.86 -4.87
N LEU A 352 36.96 12.21 -5.71
CA LEU A 352 36.85 13.54 -6.32
C LEU A 352 36.40 14.59 -5.30
N ASP A 353 35.55 14.22 -4.35
CA ASP A 353 35.10 15.11 -3.27
C ASP A 353 36.27 15.53 -2.35
N ASN A 354 37.32 14.71 -2.24
CA ASN A 354 38.57 15.07 -1.54
C ASN A 354 39.40 16.15 -2.26
N LEU A 355 39.28 16.29 -3.59
CA LEU A 355 40.16 17.17 -4.38
C LEU A 355 39.93 18.65 -4.08
N GLY A 356 38.70 19.05 -3.74
CA GLY A 356 38.37 20.44 -3.37
C GLY A 356 39.12 20.91 -2.12
N PRO A 357 38.94 20.23 -0.97
CA PRO A 357 39.71 20.47 0.24
C PRO A 357 41.24 20.47 0.03
N LEU A 358 41.77 19.45 -0.66
CA LEU A 358 43.21 19.34 -0.95
C LEU A 358 43.70 20.51 -1.82
N THR A 359 42.91 20.93 -2.82
CA THR A 359 43.24 22.08 -3.68
C THR A 359 43.30 23.39 -2.90
N SER A 360 42.37 23.58 -1.95
CA SER A 360 42.38 24.78 -1.09
C SER A 360 43.65 24.88 -0.25
N ILE A 361 44.13 23.75 0.28
CA ILE A 361 45.38 23.68 1.04
C ILE A 361 46.60 23.86 0.15
N ALA A 362 46.64 23.21 -1.02
CA ALA A 362 47.73 23.37 -1.96
C ALA A 362 47.94 24.84 -2.36
N ARG A 363 46.85 25.62 -2.45
CA ARG A 363 46.89 27.07 -2.74
C ARG A 363 47.27 27.94 -1.55
N SER A 364 47.03 27.49 -0.32
CA SER A 364 47.36 28.25 0.89
C SER A 364 48.82 28.06 1.34
N LEU A 365 49.47 26.99 0.88
CA LEU A 365 50.87 26.69 1.21
C LEU A 365 51.84 27.44 0.27
N PRO A 366 52.97 27.95 0.80
CA PRO A 366 53.98 28.68 0.01
C PRO A 366 54.72 27.77 -1.00
N GLY A 367 55.43 28.38 -1.95
CA GLY A 367 56.07 27.68 -3.09
C GLY A 367 57.12 26.62 -2.69
N GLN A 368 57.18 25.53 -3.49
CA GLN A 368 57.91 24.25 -3.26
C GLN A 368 57.27 23.25 -2.29
N THR A 369 55.95 23.30 -2.09
CA THR A 369 55.24 22.29 -1.30
C THR A 369 55.03 21.00 -2.11
N SER A 370 55.34 19.84 -1.52
CA SER A 370 55.11 18.53 -2.14
C SER A 370 53.67 18.04 -1.92
N SER A 371 53.13 17.21 -2.81
CA SER A 371 51.78 16.63 -2.65
C SER A 371 51.58 15.88 -1.31
N PRO A 372 52.57 15.11 -0.79
CA PRO A 372 52.50 14.53 0.55
C PRO A 372 52.36 15.56 1.68
N ASP A 373 52.98 16.73 1.56
CA ASP A 373 52.87 17.80 2.57
C ASP A 373 51.48 18.44 2.55
N VAL A 374 50.89 18.63 1.36
CA VAL A 374 49.49 19.05 1.21
C VAL A 374 48.55 18.07 1.91
N CYS A 375 48.71 16.76 1.67
CA CYS A 375 47.88 15.73 2.30
C CYS A 375 48.06 15.72 3.82
N ARG A 376 49.29 15.79 4.32
CA ARG A 376 49.56 15.85 5.77
C ARG A 376 48.92 17.08 6.42
N CYS A 377 48.98 18.23 5.76
CA CYS A 377 48.32 19.45 6.23
C CYS A 377 46.79 19.30 6.24
N ALA A 378 46.21 18.64 5.24
CA ALA A 378 44.78 18.33 5.19
C ALA A 378 44.34 17.43 6.34
N ASP A 379 45.12 16.39 6.63
CA ASP A 379 44.83 15.48 7.75
C ASP A 379 44.78 16.23 9.08
N HIS A 380 45.73 17.16 9.30
CA HIS A 380 45.75 18.00 10.49
C HIS A 380 44.59 19.01 10.54
N LEU A 381 44.27 19.66 9.41
CA LEU A 381 43.25 20.71 9.37
C LEU A 381 41.83 20.17 9.49
N TYR A 382 41.54 19.05 8.81
CA TYR A 382 40.21 18.45 8.77
C TYR A 382 40.02 17.35 9.81
N GLY A 383 41.08 16.91 10.49
CA GLY A 383 41.02 15.83 11.48
C GLY A 383 40.67 14.47 10.86
N ALA A 384 40.90 14.29 9.56
CA ALA A 384 40.55 13.10 8.81
C ALA A 384 41.60 12.81 7.73
N HIS A 385 42.01 11.55 7.59
CA HIS A 385 42.94 11.15 6.55
C HIS A 385 42.24 11.10 5.18
N LEU A 386 42.61 11.99 4.26
CA LEU A 386 42.04 12.01 2.91
C LEU A 386 42.81 11.02 2.02
N PHE A 387 42.15 9.94 1.60
CA PHE A 387 42.76 8.91 0.75
C PHE A 387 41.86 8.53 -0.44
N CYS A 388 42.47 8.03 -1.51
CA CYS A 388 41.75 7.44 -2.63
C CYS A 388 41.30 6.02 -2.27
N PRO A 389 40.00 5.66 -2.38
CA PRO A 389 39.50 4.33 -2.05
C PRO A 389 40.13 3.19 -2.86
N GLU A 390 40.70 3.50 -4.04
CA GLU A 390 41.36 2.53 -4.93
C GLU A 390 42.89 2.58 -4.83
N GLY A 391 43.44 3.27 -3.84
CA GLY A 391 44.89 3.33 -3.60
C GLY A 391 45.65 4.31 -4.49
N GLY A 392 44.93 5.22 -5.16
CA GLY A 392 45.54 6.28 -5.96
C GLY A 392 46.21 7.36 -5.09
N ASN A 393 47.31 7.93 -5.61
CA ASN A 393 47.98 9.09 -5.01
C ASN A 393 47.33 10.40 -5.46
N TYR A 394 47.29 11.36 -4.54
CA TYR A 394 46.93 12.74 -4.84
C TYR A 394 48.17 13.56 -5.22
N GLU A 395 48.08 14.27 -6.32
CA GLU A 395 49.20 15.00 -6.92
C GLU A 395 48.79 16.42 -7.26
N ILE A 396 49.74 17.36 -7.16
CA ILE A 396 49.55 18.72 -7.66
C ILE A 396 49.48 18.64 -9.19
N GLY A 397 48.40 19.15 -9.76
CA GLY A 397 48.16 19.19 -11.19
C GLY A 397 49.20 20.03 -11.93
N THR A 398 49.30 19.82 -13.24
CA THR A 398 50.24 20.54 -14.12
C THR A 398 50.01 22.05 -14.16
N ASP A 399 48.82 22.50 -13.77
CA ASP A 399 48.49 23.93 -13.64
C ASP A 399 49.06 24.57 -12.36
N GLY A 400 49.65 23.77 -11.47
CA GLY A 400 50.19 24.19 -10.17
C GLY A 400 49.13 24.70 -9.19
N LYS A 401 47.84 24.54 -9.50
CA LYS A 401 46.72 25.19 -8.80
C LYS A 401 45.60 24.24 -8.43
N THR A 402 45.62 23.01 -8.94
CA THR A 402 44.60 21.99 -8.65
C THR A 402 45.25 20.72 -8.15
N MET A 403 44.48 19.91 -7.42
CA MET A 403 44.87 18.55 -7.07
C MET A 403 44.21 17.56 -8.02
N THR A 404 44.93 16.49 -8.35
CA THR A 404 44.47 15.38 -9.19
C THR A 404 44.70 14.05 -8.46
N CYS A 405 43.96 13.02 -8.85
CA CYS A 405 44.21 11.65 -8.45
C CYS A 405 44.80 10.86 -9.63
N SER A 406 45.85 10.09 -9.38
CA SER A 406 46.49 9.21 -10.38
C SER A 406 45.54 8.18 -11.00
N ILE A 407 44.47 7.79 -10.30
CA ILE A 407 43.46 6.84 -10.79
C ILE A 407 42.24 7.57 -11.35
N HIS A 408 41.65 8.49 -10.56
CA HIS A 408 40.35 9.10 -10.87
C HIS A 408 40.42 10.44 -11.62
N GLY A 409 41.62 10.93 -11.93
CA GLY A 409 41.82 12.18 -12.65
C GLY A 409 41.49 13.40 -11.79
N SER A 410 40.89 14.42 -12.41
CA SER A 410 40.51 15.67 -11.76
C SER A 410 39.00 15.87 -11.77
N ALA A 411 38.49 16.87 -11.05
CA ALA A 411 37.08 17.24 -11.09
C ALA A 411 36.61 17.64 -12.51
N SER A 412 37.50 18.23 -13.33
CA SER A 412 37.20 18.66 -14.71
C SER A 412 37.46 17.58 -15.76
N ALA A 413 38.21 16.53 -15.41
CA ALA A 413 38.51 15.39 -16.28
C ALA A 413 38.47 14.08 -15.48
N PRO A 414 37.28 13.67 -15.00
CA PRO A 414 37.15 12.49 -14.16
C PRO A 414 37.39 11.21 -14.96
N LYS A 415 38.04 10.24 -14.32
CA LYS A 415 38.33 8.92 -14.87
C LYS A 415 37.85 7.85 -13.89
N GLN A 416 37.53 6.67 -14.40
CA GLN A 416 37.34 5.45 -13.62
C GLN A 416 37.65 4.24 -14.48
N ALA A 417 38.03 3.13 -13.84
CA ALA A 417 38.06 1.83 -14.48
C ALA A 417 36.63 1.30 -14.69
N ALA A 418 36.47 0.30 -15.56
CA ALA A 418 35.17 -0.34 -15.80
C ALA A 418 34.65 -1.13 -14.57
N ALA A 419 35.53 -1.49 -13.64
CA ALA A 419 35.21 -2.13 -12.37
C ALA A 419 36.33 -1.84 -11.36
N PRO A 420 36.08 -1.95 -10.03
CA PRO A 420 37.10 -1.78 -9.02
C PRO A 420 38.23 -2.81 -9.18
N ALA A 421 39.46 -2.40 -8.90
CA ALA A 421 40.62 -3.27 -8.98
C ALA A 421 40.52 -4.45 -7.98
N GLN A 422 40.67 -5.68 -8.49
CA GLN A 422 40.41 -6.92 -7.70
C GLN A 422 41.42 -7.14 -6.57
N ASP A 423 42.64 -6.62 -6.72
CA ASP A 423 43.74 -6.74 -5.77
C ASP A 423 43.69 -5.70 -4.64
N GLN A 424 42.83 -4.68 -4.77
CA GLN A 424 42.59 -3.67 -3.75
C GLN A 424 41.70 -4.20 -2.62
N SER A 425 41.73 -3.51 -1.48
CA SER A 425 41.00 -3.90 -0.25
C SER A 425 39.52 -4.16 -0.51
N LEU A 426 38.86 -3.29 -1.27
CA LEU A 426 37.45 -3.43 -1.62
C LEU A 426 37.21 -4.58 -2.62
N GLY A 427 38.06 -4.73 -3.63
CA GLY A 427 37.98 -5.84 -4.59
C GLY A 427 38.10 -7.21 -3.91
N LYS A 428 39.02 -7.33 -2.95
CA LYS A 428 39.18 -8.51 -2.08
C LYS A 428 37.98 -8.72 -1.16
N LEU A 429 37.44 -7.65 -0.57
CA LEU A 429 36.24 -7.74 0.27
C LEU A 429 35.03 -8.27 -0.52
N ILE A 430 34.81 -7.76 -1.73
CA ILE A 430 33.73 -8.20 -2.62
C ILE A 430 33.96 -9.64 -3.08
N GLY A 431 35.18 -9.96 -3.53
CA GLY A 431 35.52 -11.30 -4.02
C GLY A 431 35.36 -12.38 -2.95
N SER A 432 35.64 -12.04 -1.69
CA SER A 432 35.47 -12.93 -0.56
C SER A 432 34.04 -12.98 -0.02
N PHE A 433 33.11 -12.12 -0.43
CA PHE A 433 31.74 -12.15 0.12
C PHE A 433 30.95 -13.39 -0.36
N ALA A 434 30.58 -14.27 0.57
CA ALA A 434 29.81 -15.49 0.29
C ALA A 434 28.33 -15.37 0.69
N GLY A 435 28.00 -14.45 1.59
CA GLY A 435 26.64 -14.19 2.03
C GLY A 435 26.58 -13.31 3.28
N LEU A 436 25.37 -12.84 3.57
CA LEU A 436 25.06 -12.11 4.80
C LEU A 436 23.75 -12.64 5.36
N GLN A 437 23.70 -12.81 6.67
CA GLN A 437 22.49 -13.14 7.39
C GLN A 437 22.33 -12.17 8.57
N ALA A 438 21.25 -11.39 8.57
CA ALA A 438 20.85 -10.60 9.71
C ALA A 438 19.62 -11.25 10.35
N THR A 439 19.69 -11.53 11.65
CA THR A 439 18.64 -12.18 12.43
C THR A 439 18.22 -11.26 13.56
N LEU A 440 16.93 -10.96 13.64
CA LEU A 440 16.34 -10.12 14.68
C LEU A 440 15.53 -11.00 15.62
N THR A 441 15.81 -10.92 16.91
CA THR A 441 15.14 -11.67 17.97
C THR A 441 14.62 -10.68 19.00
N PHE A 442 13.30 -10.53 19.09
CA PHE A 442 12.66 -9.85 20.22
C PHE A 442 12.78 -10.71 21.48
N LEU A 443 13.44 -10.17 22.50
CA LEU A 443 13.57 -10.71 23.85
C LEU A 443 12.70 -9.86 24.80
N GLU A 444 12.43 -10.35 26.01
CA GLU A 444 11.66 -9.60 27.02
C GLU A 444 12.30 -8.24 27.34
N ASP A 445 13.63 -8.16 27.32
CA ASP A 445 14.40 -6.96 27.66
C ASP A 445 14.83 -6.11 26.44
N GLY A 446 14.41 -6.46 25.22
CA GLY A 446 14.70 -5.67 24.02
C GLY A 446 14.95 -6.46 22.73
N LEU A 447 15.47 -5.76 21.72
CA LEU A 447 15.77 -6.34 20.40
C LEU A 447 17.21 -6.85 20.33
N HIS A 448 17.39 -8.14 20.09
CA HIS A 448 18.69 -8.74 19.83
C HIS A 448 18.89 -8.93 18.31
N ALA A 449 19.86 -8.22 17.74
CA ALA A 449 20.23 -8.33 16.32
C ALA A 449 21.57 -9.07 16.16
N VAL A 450 21.56 -10.17 15.41
CA VAL A 450 22.76 -10.94 15.07
C VAL A 450 23.04 -10.79 13.58
N LEU A 451 24.21 -10.23 13.23
CA LEU A 451 24.69 -10.13 11.86
C LEU A 451 25.84 -11.13 11.64
N MET A 452 25.63 -12.08 10.74
CA MET A 452 26.65 -13.01 10.27
C MET A 452 27.04 -12.66 8.84
N ILE A 453 28.34 -12.58 8.57
CA ILE A 453 28.88 -12.33 7.24
C ILE A 453 29.73 -13.54 6.87
N ASP A 454 29.30 -14.28 5.86
CA ASP A 454 30.03 -15.43 5.34
C ASP A 454 31.07 -14.93 4.33
N ARG A 455 32.31 -15.40 4.49
CA ARG A 455 33.40 -15.14 3.54
C ARG A 455 33.89 -16.45 2.92
N LYS A 456 34.31 -16.40 1.66
CA LYS A 456 34.89 -17.51 0.88
C LYS A 456 36.28 -17.87 1.36
#